data_AF-A0A5C1ECE9-F1
#
_entry.id   AF-A0A5C1ECE9-F1
#
_cell.length_a   1.000
_cell.length_b   1.000
_cell.length_c   1.000
_cell.angle_alpha   90.00
_cell.angle_beta   90.00
_cell.angle_gamma   90.00
#
_symmetry.space_group_name_H-M   'P 1'
#
loop_
_entity.id
_entity.type
_entity.pdbx_description
1 polymer ?
#
loop_
_entity_poly.entity_id
_entity_poly.type
_entity_poly.pdbx_seq_one_letter_code
_entity_poly.pdbx_strand_id
1 'polypeptide(L)'
;MCAAPRPSSVTTPSPLHAFQTALLGFLRQGGSTAAPALADAVRGFARQRPRPEAGFWAESAAFYDELASAKQPPDEAQRLWSTRLERQMRRSLRGNDLDPELERELTVLRAAQASTDTTAAPPLPPQLAALAGLLGRTLDPLSLAAWNAAGSTLQQAWNGGIQPDWNGLRQGGVALCAAATRLASEQPDTLALAVALADALDRQDGVLEPAAEVRATLSATLEAFAEDDAPARPGFADRVAHLARRLEAITRTPARRVAPSPDPERRDRPFGSLAIAAEFAAEAAERLAELREALHRYPPDRHALALGAAELAEDTANHGLSALAEIARLLSRAVDFGAPDLESATVRARLESALDGMSGQLDEVADDCWPTPLPPLAAALAAFVGERS
;
A
#
# COMPACT_ATOMS: atom_id res chain seq x y z
N MET A 1 -61.70 -10.19 12.85
CA MET A 1 -60.44 -9.57 13.33
C MET A 1 -59.40 -9.73 12.23
N CYS A 2 -59.13 -8.68 11.44
CA CYS A 2 -58.11 -8.69 10.41
C CYS A 2 -56.75 -8.39 11.06
N ALA A 3 -55.82 -9.34 10.97
CA ALA A 3 -54.45 -9.17 11.46
C ALA A 3 -53.68 -8.23 10.52
N ALA A 4 -53.10 -7.17 11.09
CA ALA A 4 -52.27 -6.23 10.35
C ALA A 4 -50.97 -6.90 9.85
N PRO A 5 -50.50 -6.58 8.63
CA PRO A 5 -49.24 -7.11 8.10
C PRO A 5 -48.06 -6.61 8.93
N ARG A 6 -47.15 -7.53 9.28
CA ARG A 6 -45.90 -7.19 9.98
C ARG A 6 -45.01 -6.33 9.07
N PRO A 7 -44.42 -5.24 9.58
CA PRO A 7 -43.47 -4.45 8.81
C PRO A 7 -42.25 -5.30 8.46
N SER A 8 -41.93 -5.39 7.18
CA SER A 8 -40.70 -5.99 6.66
C SER A 8 -39.51 -5.31 7.31
N SER A 9 -38.67 -6.06 8.03
CA SER A 9 -37.42 -5.57 8.58
C SER A 9 -36.54 -5.06 7.44
N VAL A 10 -36.28 -3.75 7.42
CA VAL A 10 -35.31 -3.13 6.51
C VAL A 10 -33.94 -3.73 6.85
N THR A 11 -33.39 -4.52 5.94
CA THR A 11 -32.05 -5.10 6.08
C THR A 11 -31.05 -3.94 5.99
N THR A 12 -30.53 -3.51 7.14
CA THR A 12 -29.43 -2.54 7.18
C THR A 12 -28.23 -3.12 6.44
N PRO A 13 -27.66 -2.41 5.44
CA PRO A 13 -26.49 -2.91 4.72
C PRO A 13 -25.32 -3.15 5.66
N SER A 14 -24.51 -4.17 5.38
CA SER A 14 -23.29 -4.47 6.12
C SER A 14 -22.37 -3.23 6.14
N PRO A 15 -21.77 -2.87 7.29
CA PRO A 15 -20.87 -1.72 7.39
C PRO A 15 -19.68 -1.81 6.42
N LEU A 16 -19.24 -3.02 6.06
CA LEU A 16 -18.21 -3.24 5.04
C LEU A 16 -18.66 -2.87 3.63
N HIS A 17 -19.88 -3.25 3.27
CA HIS A 17 -20.45 -2.86 1.99
C HIS A 17 -20.66 -1.34 1.91
N ALA A 18 -21.12 -0.72 3.01
CA ALA A 18 -21.26 0.73 3.10
C ALA A 18 -19.91 1.45 2.95
N PHE A 19 -18.87 0.96 3.63
CA PHE A 19 -17.52 1.49 3.55
C PHE A 19 -16.92 1.35 2.13
N GLN A 20 -16.99 0.17 1.51
CA GLN A 20 -16.48 -0.06 0.16
C GLN A 20 -17.19 0.80 -0.89
N THR A 21 -18.51 0.95 -0.77
CA THR A 21 -19.30 1.82 -1.65
C THR A 21 -18.88 3.28 -1.50
N ALA A 22 -18.69 3.74 -0.26
CA ALA A 22 -18.23 5.10 0.01
C ALA A 22 -16.79 5.33 -0.47
N LEU A 23 -15.89 4.35 -0.33
CA LEU A 23 -14.51 4.44 -0.79
C LEU A 23 -14.42 4.49 -2.31
N LEU A 24 -15.19 3.67 -3.01
CA LEU A 24 -15.26 3.73 -4.48
C LEU A 24 -15.80 5.07 -4.96
N GLY A 25 -16.80 5.63 -4.26
CA GLY A 25 -17.28 7.00 -4.50
C GLY A 25 -16.17 8.03 -4.30
N PHE A 26 -15.45 7.95 -3.18
CA PHE A 26 -14.35 8.81 -2.81
C PHE A 26 -13.21 8.80 -3.86
N LEU A 27 -12.78 7.61 -4.29
CA LEU A 27 -11.69 7.45 -5.27
C LEU A 27 -12.08 7.91 -6.68
N ARG A 28 -13.34 7.68 -7.10
CA ARG A 28 -13.82 7.99 -8.46
C ARG A 28 -14.22 9.45 -8.65
N GLN A 29 -14.88 10.05 -7.66
CA GLN A 29 -15.46 11.39 -7.78
C GLN A 29 -14.54 12.48 -7.22
N GLY A 30 -13.41 12.09 -6.62
CA GLY A 30 -12.35 13.00 -6.24
C GLY A 30 -12.79 14.11 -5.29
N GLY A 31 -13.63 13.84 -4.29
CA GLY A 31 -14.07 14.92 -3.40
C GLY A 31 -15.04 14.55 -2.29
N SER A 32 -14.65 14.95 -1.06
CA SER A 32 -15.39 15.32 0.18
C SER A 32 -16.76 14.69 0.45
N THR A 33 -17.67 14.64 -0.51
CA THR A 33 -19.06 14.16 -0.34
C THR A 33 -19.18 12.73 0.15
N ALA A 34 -18.21 11.86 -0.16
CA ALA A 34 -18.18 10.47 0.31
C ALA A 34 -17.45 10.28 1.65
N ALA A 35 -16.68 11.28 2.11
CA ALA A 35 -15.90 11.19 3.34
C ALA A 35 -16.75 11.11 4.63
N PRO A 36 -17.91 11.79 4.76
CA PRO A 36 -18.82 11.57 5.88
C PRO A 36 -19.32 10.12 5.96
N ALA A 37 -19.63 9.51 4.81
CA ALA A 37 -20.09 8.13 4.74
C ALA A 37 -18.98 7.13 5.12
N LEU A 38 -17.73 7.44 4.76
CA LEU A 38 -16.56 6.69 5.22
C LEU A 38 -16.40 6.79 6.74
N ALA A 39 -16.41 8.01 7.30
CA ALA A 39 -16.30 8.22 8.74
C ALA A 39 -17.41 7.48 9.52
N ASP A 40 -18.65 7.53 9.05
CA ASP A 40 -19.77 6.83 9.67
C ASP A 40 -19.64 5.31 9.61
N ALA A 41 -19.17 4.76 8.48
CA ALA A 41 -18.90 3.34 8.36
C ALA A 41 -17.77 2.88 9.30
N VAL A 42 -16.70 3.67 9.43
CA VAL A 42 -15.59 3.41 10.36
C VAL A 42 -16.06 3.43 11.82
N ARG A 43 -16.88 4.42 12.20
CA ARG A 43 -17.53 4.44 13.53
C ARG A 43 -18.48 3.26 13.74
N GLY A 44 -19.09 2.75 12.68
CA GLY A 44 -19.89 1.53 12.69
C GLY A 44 -19.05 0.32 13.10
N PHE A 45 -17.85 0.16 12.52
CA PHE A 45 -16.90 -0.88 12.91
C PHE A 45 -16.40 -0.73 14.34
N ALA A 46 -16.05 0.50 14.75
CA ALA A 46 -15.61 0.79 16.11
C ALA A 46 -16.63 0.33 17.18
N ARG A 47 -17.93 0.49 16.89
CA ARG A 47 -19.03 0.04 17.78
C ARG A 47 -19.17 -1.48 17.85
N GLN A 48 -18.77 -2.19 16.79
CA GLN A 48 -18.87 -3.64 16.70
C GLN A 48 -17.65 -4.36 17.30
N ARG A 49 -16.52 -3.65 17.49
CA ARG A 49 -15.22 -4.22 17.91
C ARG A 49 -14.62 -3.43 19.10
N PRO A 50 -15.16 -3.53 20.32
CA PRO A 50 -14.56 -2.89 21.48
C PRO A 50 -13.31 -3.64 21.98
N ARG A 51 -12.13 -3.06 21.69
CA ARG A 51 -10.76 -3.39 22.17
C ARG A 51 -10.15 -4.73 21.67
N PRO A 52 -8.83 -4.78 21.36
CA PRO A 52 -7.77 -3.77 21.61
C PRO A 52 -7.67 -2.64 20.57
N GLU A 53 -8.42 -2.70 19.48
CA GLU A 53 -8.24 -1.89 18.27
C GLU A 53 -8.85 -0.48 18.29
N ALA A 54 -9.33 -0.01 19.44
CA ALA A 54 -10.17 1.18 19.53
C ALA A 54 -9.46 2.47 19.07
N GLY A 55 -8.13 2.54 19.20
CA GLY A 55 -7.31 3.69 18.78
C GLY A 55 -7.33 3.87 17.26
N PHE A 56 -6.86 2.88 16.52
CA PHE A 56 -6.93 2.85 15.05
C PHE A 56 -8.30 3.23 14.47
N TRP A 57 -9.39 2.65 14.99
CA TRP A 57 -10.73 2.94 14.48
C TRP A 57 -11.14 4.40 14.73
N ALA A 58 -10.76 4.97 15.88
CA ALA A 58 -11.00 6.37 16.19
C ALA A 58 -10.18 7.31 15.31
N GLU A 59 -8.88 7.03 15.13
CA GLU A 59 -7.98 7.82 14.28
C GLU A 59 -8.37 7.78 12.82
N SER A 60 -8.77 6.60 12.32
CA SER A 60 -9.26 6.46 10.94
C SER A 60 -10.57 7.22 10.71
N ALA A 61 -11.50 7.22 11.67
CA ALA A 61 -12.75 7.96 11.54
C ALA A 61 -12.47 9.47 11.49
N ALA A 62 -11.56 9.93 12.35
CA ALA A 62 -11.20 11.33 12.44
C ALA A 62 -10.42 11.84 11.22
N PHE A 63 -9.57 11.00 10.60
CA PHE A 63 -8.97 11.27 9.29
C PHE A 63 -10.05 11.52 8.21
N TYR A 64 -11.10 10.69 8.16
CA TYR A 64 -12.20 10.88 7.20
C TYR A 64 -13.09 12.09 7.54
N ASP A 65 -13.24 12.45 8.81
CA ASP A 65 -13.92 13.70 9.22
C ASP A 65 -13.15 14.94 8.75
N GLU A 66 -11.82 14.93 8.89
CA GLU A 66 -10.95 16.01 8.42
C GLU A 66 -11.06 16.16 6.89
N LEU A 67 -11.00 15.04 6.16
CA LEU A 67 -11.24 14.99 4.72
C LEU A 67 -12.64 15.50 4.31
N ALA A 68 -13.67 15.20 5.11
CA ALA A 68 -15.02 15.69 4.86
C ALA A 68 -15.13 17.20 5.05
N SER A 69 -14.44 17.73 6.06
CA SER A 69 -14.40 19.16 6.38
C SER A 69 -13.53 19.99 5.43
N ALA A 70 -12.59 19.34 4.73
CA ALA A 70 -11.74 19.96 3.74
C ALA A 70 -12.57 20.46 2.54
N LYS A 71 -12.40 21.74 2.19
CA LYS A 71 -13.05 22.36 1.01
C LYS A 71 -12.42 21.93 -0.32
N GLN A 72 -11.24 21.32 -0.29
CA GLN A 72 -10.49 20.90 -1.47
C GLN A 72 -10.69 19.40 -1.74
N PRO A 73 -10.61 18.97 -3.01
CA PRO A 73 -10.63 17.56 -3.34
C PRO A 73 -9.43 16.83 -2.70
N PRO A 74 -9.57 15.55 -2.34
CA PRO A 74 -8.50 14.79 -1.75
C PRO A 74 -7.32 14.66 -2.71
N ASP A 75 -6.14 14.99 -2.20
CA ASP A 75 -4.87 14.87 -2.93
C ASP A 75 -4.43 13.39 -3.05
N GLU A 76 -3.34 13.16 -3.77
CA GLU A 76 -2.81 11.82 -4.01
C GLU A 76 -2.36 11.12 -2.72
N ALA A 77 -1.78 11.86 -1.78
CA ALA A 77 -1.36 11.33 -0.49
C ALA A 77 -2.56 10.84 0.32
N GLN A 78 -3.63 11.62 0.38
CA GLN A 78 -4.87 11.28 1.07
C GLN A 78 -5.56 10.06 0.44
N ARG A 79 -5.45 9.88 -0.89
CA ARG A 79 -5.95 8.67 -1.59
C ARG A 79 -5.13 7.42 -1.26
N LEU A 80 -3.81 7.55 -1.22
CA LEU A 80 -2.91 6.46 -0.80
C LEU A 80 -3.18 6.06 0.65
N TRP A 81 -3.33 7.03 1.55
CA TRP A 81 -3.72 6.80 2.94
C TRP A 81 -5.07 6.12 3.06
N SER A 82 -6.08 6.57 2.31
CA SER A 82 -7.40 5.92 2.29
C SER A 82 -7.31 4.45 1.86
N THR A 83 -6.43 4.13 0.91
CA THR A 83 -6.19 2.76 0.44
C THR A 83 -5.48 1.92 1.50
N ARG A 84 -4.47 2.47 2.18
CA ARG A 84 -3.74 1.78 3.26
C ARG A 84 -4.64 1.51 4.47
N LEU A 85 -5.44 2.49 4.89
CA LEU A 85 -6.43 2.32 5.94
C LEU A 85 -7.44 1.24 5.58
N GLU A 86 -7.91 1.21 4.33
CA GLU A 86 -8.86 0.20 3.90
C GLU A 86 -8.30 -1.23 3.97
N ARG A 87 -7.08 -1.45 3.49
CA ARG A 87 -6.40 -2.75 3.61
C ARG A 87 -6.31 -3.18 5.07
N GLN A 88 -5.94 -2.27 5.95
CA GLN A 88 -5.81 -2.58 7.38
C GLN A 88 -7.17 -2.88 8.04
N MET A 89 -8.22 -2.15 7.66
CA MET A 89 -9.60 -2.43 8.11
C MET A 89 -10.07 -3.82 7.67
N ARG A 90 -9.79 -4.22 6.42
CA ARG A 90 -10.12 -5.58 5.95
C ARG A 90 -9.41 -6.66 6.76
N ARG A 91 -8.11 -6.47 7.04
CA ARG A 91 -7.32 -7.40 7.86
C ARG A 91 -7.93 -7.55 9.26
N SER A 92 -8.24 -6.44 9.92
CA SER A 92 -8.87 -6.47 11.24
C SER A 92 -10.27 -7.12 11.23
N LEU A 93 -11.10 -6.83 10.22
CA LEU A 93 -12.41 -7.47 10.08
C LEU A 93 -12.32 -8.98 9.90
N ARG A 94 -11.22 -9.47 9.31
CA ARG A 94 -10.89 -10.90 9.20
C ARG A 94 -10.33 -11.51 10.49
N GLY A 95 -10.10 -10.71 11.52
CA GLY A 95 -9.58 -11.16 12.81
C GLY A 95 -8.06 -11.10 12.93
N ASN A 96 -7.37 -10.50 11.96
CA ASN A 96 -5.92 -10.28 12.04
C ASN A 96 -5.61 -9.06 12.92
N ASP A 97 -4.46 -9.09 13.59
CA ASP A 97 -4.02 -7.97 14.42
C ASP A 97 -3.79 -6.71 13.58
N LEU A 98 -4.10 -5.56 14.18
CA LEU A 98 -3.76 -4.27 13.61
C LEU A 98 -2.26 -4.01 13.69
N ASP A 99 -1.74 -3.36 12.65
CA ASP A 99 -0.42 -2.77 12.68
C ASP A 99 -0.41 -1.60 13.69
N PRO A 100 0.30 -1.72 14.82
CA PRO A 100 0.35 -0.67 15.84
C PRO A 100 1.14 0.56 15.39
N GLU A 101 1.92 0.47 14.30
CA GLU A 101 2.68 1.59 13.74
C GLU A 101 1.78 2.52 12.93
N LEU A 102 0.80 1.96 12.21
CA LEU A 102 -0.16 2.72 11.42
C LEU A 102 -0.99 3.71 12.25
N GLU A 103 -1.37 3.34 13.48
CA GLU A 103 -2.05 4.25 14.43
C GLU A 103 -1.17 5.45 14.79
N ARG A 104 0.13 5.22 15.02
CA ARG A 104 1.08 6.30 15.33
C ARG A 104 1.32 7.19 14.12
N GLU A 105 1.48 6.61 12.93
CA GLU A 105 1.67 7.36 11.68
C GLU A 105 0.46 8.26 11.38
N LEU A 106 -0.77 7.72 11.54
CA LEU A 106 -2.02 8.50 11.45
C LEU A 106 -2.02 9.68 12.42
N THR A 107 -1.66 9.43 13.68
CA THR A 107 -1.62 10.46 14.72
C THR A 107 -0.63 11.56 14.37
N VAL A 108 0.56 11.21 13.87
CA VAL A 108 1.59 12.17 13.45
C VAL A 108 1.12 12.99 12.24
N LEU A 109 0.52 12.33 11.24
CA LEU A 109 -0.02 13.00 10.05
C LEU A 109 -1.09 14.02 10.42
N ARG A 110 -2.02 13.66 11.31
CA ARG A 110 -3.07 14.55 11.79
C ARG A 110 -2.53 15.67 12.69
N ALA A 111 -1.58 15.38 13.58
CA ALA A 111 -0.93 16.41 14.40
C ALA A 111 -0.17 17.42 13.55
N ALA A 112 0.50 16.96 12.48
CA ALA A 112 1.10 17.84 11.49
C ALA A 112 0.02 18.72 10.84
N GLN A 113 -1.08 18.14 10.37
CA GLN A 113 -2.22 18.85 9.74
C GLN A 113 -3.01 19.78 10.67
N ALA A 114 -3.04 19.53 11.98
CA ALA A 114 -3.73 20.39 12.95
C ALA A 114 -2.86 21.59 13.40
N SER A 115 -1.54 21.42 13.45
CA SER A 115 -0.59 22.49 13.82
C SER A 115 -0.57 23.67 12.82
N THR A 116 -1.24 23.51 11.67
CA THR A 116 -1.43 24.54 10.64
C THR A 116 -2.44 25.62 10.99
N ASP A 117 -3.40 25.36 11.89
CA ASP A 117 -4.51 26.30 12.13
C ASP A 117 -4.23 27.35 13.21
N THR A 118 -3.17 27.20 14.04
CA THR A 118 -3.05 28.01 15.28
C THR A 118 -1.71 28.74 15.49
N THR A 119 -0.72 28.65 14.61
CA THR A 119 0.60 29.22 14.90
C THR A 119 0.96 30.38 13.98
N ALA A 120 0.72 31.62 14.42
CA ALA A 120 1.30 32.80 13.81
C ALA A 120 2.82 32.82 14.06
N ALA A 121 3.61 32.53 13.03
CA ALA A 121 5.06 32.65 13.07
C ALA A 121 5.50 34.13 13.18
N PRO A 122 6.68 34.42 13.79
CA PRO A 122 7.21 35.79 13.85
C PRO A 122 7.39 36.37 12.44
N PRO A 123 7.15 37.68 12.24
CA PRO A 123 7.21 38.29 10.92
C PRO A 123 8.63 38.22 10.35
N LEU A 124 8.73 37.82 9.09
CA LEU A 124 9.95 37.86 8.30
C LEU A 124 10.59 39.26 8.35
N PRO A 125 11.94 39.36 8.35
CA PRO A 125 12.63 40.63 8.19
C PRO A 125 12.12 41.38 6.95
N PRO A 126 11.89 42.71 7.02
CA PRO A 126 11.21 43.48 5.96
C PRO A 126 11.94 43.44 4.60
N GLN A 127 13.22 43.12 4.61
CA GLN A 127 14.07 42.97 3.41
C GLN A 127 13.74 41.69 2.63
N LEU A 128 13.38 40.59 3.31
CA LEU A 128 12.97 39.33 2.70
C LEU A 128 11.51 39.37 2.23
N ALA A 129 10.63 40.06 2.97
CA ALA A 129 9.26 40.33 2.54
C ALA A 129 9.20 41.19 1.25
N ALA A 130 10.10 42.17 1.11
CA ALA A 130 10.21 43.02 -0.08
C ALA A 130 10.74 42.27 -1.32
N LEU A 131 11.66 41.31 -1.14
CA LEU A 131 12.16 40.45 -2.22
C LEU A 131 11.13 39.41 -2.66
N ALA A 132 10.38 38.83 -1.72
CA ALA A 132 9.31 37.89 -2.04
C ALA A 132 8.12 38.58 -2.76
N GLY A 133 7.85 39.85 -2.45
CA GLY A 133 6.88 40.68 -3.17
C GLY A 133 7.30 41.04 -4.61
N LEU A 134 8.60 41.01 -4.93
CA LEU A 134 9.13 41.26 -6.28
C LEU A 134 9.07 40.03 -7.21
N LEU A 135 9.00 38.82 -6.65
CA LEU A 135 9.02 37.55 -7.39
C LEU A 135 7.63 36.89 -7.54
N GLY A 136 6.59 37.51 -6.97
CA GLY A 136 5.20 37.23 -7.36
C GLY A 136 4.60 35.90 -6.90
N ARG A 137 5.24 35.13 -6.01
CA ARG A 137 4.65 34.01 -5.26
C ARG A 137 5.31 33.90 -3.89
N THR A 138 4.66 34.41 -2.86
CA THR A 138 5.10 34.20 -1.47
C THR A 138 4.60 32.84 -1.01
N LEU A 139 5.47 31.84 -1.00
CA LEU A 139 5.18 30.56 -0.36
C LEU A 139 4.75 30.83 1.09
N ASP A 140 3.68 30.16 1.52
CA ASP A 140 3.20 30.24 2.88
C ASP A 140 4.34 29.93 3.89
N PRO A 141 4.66 30.85 4.83
CA PRO A 141 5.77 30.68 5.77
C PRO A 141 5.64 29.42 6.64
N LEU A 142 4.41 28.99 6.96
CA LEU A 142 4.19 27.78 7.75
C LEU A 142 4.50 26.52 6.95
N SER A 143 4.14 26.50 5.67
CA SER A 143 4.46 25.42 4.74
C SER A 143 5.97 25.31 4.51
N LEU A 144 6.67 26.44 4.37
CA LEU A 144 8.12 26.48 4.26
C LEU A 144 8.81 25.98 5.54
N ALA A 145 8.35 26.41 6.72
CA ALA A 145 8.87 25.96 8.00
C ALA A 145 8.67 24.45 8.21
N ALA A 146 7.48 23.92 7.85
CA ALA A 146 7.19 22.50 7.93
C ALA A 146 8.09 21.67 7.00
N TRP A 147 8.32 22.15 5.78
CA TRP A 147 9.22 21.52 4.82
C TRP A 147 10.65 21.46 5.35
N ASN A 148 11.18 22.59 5.83
CA ASN A 148 12.54 22.67 6.37
C ASN A 148 12.71 21.80 7.64
N ALA A 149 11.69 21.75 8.50
CA ALA A 149 11.68 20.89 9.68
C ALA A 149 11.72 19.40 9.31
N ALA A 150 10.88 18.95 8.37
CA ALA A 150 10.88 17.57 7.89
C ALA A 150 12.21 17.19 7.21
N GLY A 151 12.75 18.10 6.39
CA GLY A 151 14.07 17.98 5.79
C GLY A 151 15.19 17.81 6.82
N SER A 152 15.17 18.63 7.88
CA SER A 152 16.13 18.57 8.98
C SER A 152 16.05 17.24 9.74
N THR A 153 14.84 16.75 10.02
CA THR A 153 14.64 15.44 10.66
C THR A 153 15.19 14.30 9.81
N LEU A 154 14.89 14.31 8.50
CA LEU A 154 15.43 13.32 7.57
C LEU A 154 16.96 13.34 7.54
N GLN A 155 17.56 14.53 7.51
CA GLN A 155 19.01 14.67 7.49
C GLN A 155 19.65 14.21 8.81
N GLN A 156 19.03 14.50 9.95
CA GLN A 156 19.48 14.02 11.25
C GLN A 156 19.42 12.49 11.35
N ALA A 157 18.32 11.88 10.89
CA ALA A 157 18.16 10.43 10.87
C ALA A 157 19.19 9.75 9.93
N TRP A 158 19.52 10.40 8.81
CA TRP A 158 20.56 9.92 7.89
C TRP A 158 21.98 10.00 8.47
N ASN A 159 22.26 11.08 9.21
CA ASN A 159 23.60 11.36 9.76
C ASN A 159 23.83 10.81 11.18
N GLY A 160 22.81 10.20 11.80
CA GLY A 160 22.77 9.88 13.23
C GLY A 160 23.74 8.78 13.73
N GLY A 161 24.55 8.15 12.86
CA GLY A 161 25.50 7.12 13.30
C GLY A 161 26.22 6.38 12.16
N ILE A 162 26.84 5.24 12.50
CA ILE A 162 27.48 4.32 11.53
C ILE A 162 26.43 3.74 10.57
N GLN A 163 25.19 3.60 11.03
CA GLN A 163 24.03 3.18 10.25
C GLN A 163 22.93 4.26 10.31
N PRO A 164 22.17 4.45 9.22
CA PRO A 164 21.03 5.38 9.22
C PRO A 164 19.94 4.91 10.19
N ASP A 165 19.28 5.86 10.85
CA ASP A 165 18.05 5.57 11.60
C ASP A 165 16.87 5.45 10.62
N TRP A 166 16.61 4.22 10.15
CA TRP A 166 15.54 3.94 9.19
C TRP A 166 14.14 4.29 9.71
N ASN A 167 13.91 4.20 11.02
CA ASN A 167 12.64 4.60 11.60
C ASN A 167 12.49 6.14 11.56
N GLY A 168 13.54 6.86 11.95
CA GLY A 168 13.59 8.32 11.83
C GLY A 168 13.45 8.79 10.38
N LEU A 169 14.03 8.07 9.42
CA LEU A 169 13.89 8.37 7.99
C LEU A 169 12.46 8.20 7.49
N ARG A 170 11.76 7.12 7.88
CA ARG A 170 10.35 6.94 7.53
C ARG A 170 9.46 8.03 8.10
N GLN A 171 9.60 8.32 9.38
CA GLN A 171 8.84 9.38 10.04
C GLN A 171 9.10 10.75 9.39
N GLY A 172 10.37 11.04 9.06
CA GLY A 172 10.75 12.23 8.32
C GLY A 172 10.17 12.27 6.91
N GLY A 173 10.09 11.13 6.21
CA GLY A 173 9.49 11.01 4.87
C GLY A 173 7.99 11.29 4.91
N VAL A 174 7.27 10.75 5.90
CA VAL A 174 5.85 11.04 6.12
C VAL A 174 5.63 12.52 6.43
N ALA A 175 6.44 13.11 7.31
CA ALA A 175 6.37 14.53 7.63
C ALA A 175 6.66 15.40 6.38
N LEU A 176 7.58 14.98 5.52
CA LEU A 176 7.91 15.65 4.27
C LEU A 176 6.74 15.59 3.28
N CYS A 177 6.07 14.44 3.13
CA CYS A 177 4.85 14.33 2.31
C CYS A 177 3.75 15.27 2.81
N ALA A 178 3.53 15.35 4.12
CA ALA A 178 2.55 16.26 4.71
C ALA A 178 2.90 17.74 4.45
N ALA A 179 4.18 18.11 4.52
CA ALA A 179 4.64 19.45 4.17
C ALA A 179 4.50 19.74 2.65
N ALA A 180 4.82 18.75 1.81
CA ALA A 180 4.73 18.84 0.35
C ALA A 180 3.29 19.08 -0.13
N THR A 181 2.30 18.41 0.48
CA THR A 181 0.87 18.64 0.21
C THR A 181 0.50 20.12 0.33
N ARG A 182 1.06 20.84 1.32
CA ARG A 182 0.76 22.26 1.53
C ARG A 182 1.38 23.13 0.44
N LEU A 183 2.56 22.76 -0.02
CA LEU A 183 3.27 23.44 -1.09
C LEU A 183 2.74 23.09 -2.48
N ALA A 184 1.98 21.99 -2.63
CA ALA A 184 1.61 21.41 -3.92
C ALA A 184 0.83 22.39 -4.85
N SER A 185 0.06 23.32 -4.29
CA SER A 185 -0.67 24.33 -5.07
C SER A 185 0.25 25.34 -5.78
N GLU A 186 1.43 25.58 -5.21
CA GLU A 186 2.43 26.53 -5.74
C GLU A 186 3.64 25.83 -6.37
N GLN A 187 3.96 24.63 -5.88
CA GLN A 187 5.16 23.83 -6.19
C GLN A 187 4.79 22.33 -6.30
N PRO A 188 4.11 21.90 -7.37
CA PRO A 188 3.59 20.53 -7.50
C PRO A 188 4.68 19.45 -7.46
N ASP A 189 5.89 19.77 -7.94
CA ASP A 189 7.02 18.83 -7.97
C ASP A 189 7.49 18.41 -6.56
N THR A 190 7.22 19.22 -5.53
CA THR A 190 7.60 18.89 -4.14
C THR A 190 6.91 17.63 -3.63
N LEU A 191 5.65 17.42 -4.02
CA LEU A 191 4.90 16.22 -3.66
C LEU A 191 5.47 15.00 -4.38
N ALA A 192 5.78 15.12 -5.67
CA ALA A 192 6.39 14.04 -6.43
C ALA A 192 7.74 13.62 -5.81
N LEU A 193 8.57 14.58 -5.38
CA LEU A 193 9.81 14.28 -4.68
C LEU A 193 9.59 13.59 -3.34
N ALA A 194 8.66 14.09 -2.52
CA ALA A 194 8.38 13.52 -1.21
C ALA A 194 7.88 12.07 -1.32
N VAL A 195 6.98 11.80 -2.26
CA VAL A 195 6.48 10.45 -2.55
C VAL A 195 7.58 9.54 -3.07
N ALA A 196 8.38 10.00 -4.04
CA ALA A 196 9.49 9.21 -4.58
C ALA A 196 10.54 8.88 -3.50
N LEU A 197 10.75 9.78 -2.54
CA LEU A 197 11.64 9.55 -1.41
C LEU A 197 11.05 8.54 -0.43
N ALA A 198 9.77 8.68 -0.05
CA ALA A 198 9.11 7.71 0.82
C ALA A 198 9.15 6.29 0.22
N ASP A 199 8.82 6.17 -1.07
CA ASP A 199 8.87 4.89 -1.80
C ASP A 199 10.31 4.33 -1.93
N ALA A 200 11.32 5.19 -2.01
CA ALA A 200 12.71 4.78 -1.97
C ALA A 200 13.14 4.30 -0.58
N LEU A 201 12.72 4.99 0.48
CA LEU A 201 13.02 4.64 1.88
C LEU A 201 12.35 3.32 2.28
N ASP A 202 11.09 3.12 1.92
CA ASP A 202 10.34 1.89 2.20
C ASP A 202 11.02 0.67 1.55
N ARG A 203 11.53 0.81 0.31
CA ARG A 203 12.29 -0.27 -0.35
C ARG A 203 13.64 -0.57 0.29
N GLN A 204 14.21 0.37 1.05
CA GLN A 204 15.48 0.15 1.75
C GLN A 204 15.28 -0.37 3.18
N ASP A 205 14.04 -0.46 3.66
CA ASP A 205 13.80 -1.01 4.99
C ASP A 205 14.25 -2.48 5.07
N GLY A 206 14.97 -2.81 6.13
CA GLY A 206 15.61 -4.12 6.31
C GLY A 206 16.82 -4.39 5.41
N VAL A 207 17.20 -3.49 4.50
CA VAL A 207 18.40 -3.64 3.67
C VAL A 207 19.63 -3.20 4.47
N LEU A 208 20.46 -4.18 4.88
CA LEU A 208 21.69 -3.96 5.65
C LEU A 208 22.69 -3.03 4.93
N GLU A 209 22.77 -3.10 3.60
CA GLU A 209 23.71 -2.30 2.81
C GLU A 209 23.08 -1.89 1.46
N PRO A 210 22.53 -0.67 1.36
CA PRO A 210 21.99 -0.14 0.11
C PRO A 210 23.06 -0.09 -0.98
N ALA A 211 22.67 -0.36 -2.23
CA ALA A 211 23.58 -0.20 -3.37
C ALA A 211 24.17 1.23 -3.40
N ALA A 212 25.44 1.35 -3.82
CA ALA A 212 26.14 2.65 -3.83
C ALA A 212 25.37 3.75 -4.60
N GLU A 213 24.70 3.40 -5.70
CA GLU A 213 23.86 4.31 -6.48
C GLU A 213 22.62 4.79 -5.70
N VAL A 214 22.00 3.90 -4.93
CA VAL A 214 20.85 4.21 -4.05
C VAL A 214 21.31 5.11 -2.91
N ARG A 215 22.39 4.73 -2.22
CA ARG A 215 22.97 5.53 -1.13
C ARG A 215 23.37 6.92 -1.61
N ALA A 216 24.02 7.03 -2.77
CA ALA A 216 24.40 8.32 -3.34
C ALA A 216 23.19 9.17 -3.73
N THR A 217 22.12 8.56 -4.23
CA THR A 217 20.89 9.28 -4.62
C THR A 217 20.10 9.72 -3.39
N LEU A 218 20.01 8.88 -2.35
CA LEU A 218 19.43 9.26 -1.06
C LEU A 218 20.24 10.40 -0.42
N SER A 219 21.57 10.27 -0.30
CA SER A 219 22.42 11.35 0.22
C SER A 219 22.23 12.65 -0.55
N ALA A 220 22.27 12.62 -1.88
CA ALA A 220 22.10 13.82 -2.70
C ALA A 220 20.71 14.46 -2.54
N THR A 221 19.67 13.63 -2.34
CA THR A 221 18.32 14.14 -2.09
C THR A 221 18.21 14.76 -0.70
N LEU A 222 18.77 14.10 0.32
CA LEU A 222 18.72 14.57 1.70
C LEU A 222 19.55 15.83 1.92
N GLU A 223 20.69 15.96 1.25
CA GLU A 223 21.49 17.20 1.22
C GLU A 223 20.72 18.36 0.58
N ALA A 224 19.84 18.10 -0.39
CA ALA A 224 19.02 19.14 -1.01
C ALA A 224 17.98 19.72 -0.04
N PHE A 225 17.60 19.01 1.03
CA PHE A 225 16.74 19.54 2.09
C PHE A 225 17.50 20.27 3.20
N ALA A 226 18.83 20.15 3.23
CA ALA A 226 19.69 20.84 4.20
C ALA A 226 19.87 22.33 3.88
N GLU A 227 19.52 22.74 2.66
CA GLU A 227 19.59 24.14 2.26
C GLU A 227 18.39 24.90 2.82
N ASP A 228 18.65 25.78 3.79
CA ASP A 228 17.63 26.72 4.30
C ASP A 228 16.99 27.49 3.14
N ASP A 229 15.66 27.59 3.19
CA ASP A 229 14.81 28.25 2.20
C ASP A 229 14.93 27.67 0.78
N ALA A 230 15.31 26.40 0.62
CA ALA A 230 15.40 25.75 -0.70
C ALA A 230 14.17 25.98 -1.59
N PRO A 231 12.91 25.88 -1.10
CA PRO A 231 11.72 26.13 -1.91
C PRO A 231 11.60 27.54 -2.51
N ALA A 232 12.25 28.54 -1.90
CA ALA A 232 12.21 29.92 -2.37
C ALA A 232 13.31 30.24 -3.41
N ARG A 233 14.24 29.31 -3.68
CA ARG A 233 15.38 29.55 -4.56
C ARG A 233 15.02 29.42 -6.05
N PRO A 234 15.61 30.25 -6.94
CA PRO A 234 15.50 30.04 -8.38
C PRO A 234 16.02 28.65 -8.78
N GLY A 235 15.26 27.92 -9.58
CA GLY A 235 15.62 26.57 -10.05
C GLY A 235 15.35 25.44 -9.04
N PHE A 236 14.67 25.73 -7.92
CA PHE A 236 14.22 24.69 -6.99
C PHE A 236 13.34 23.64 -7.68
N ALA A 237 12.33 24.07 -8.46
CA ALA A 237 11.44 23.17 -9.18
C ALA A 237 12.22 22.20 -10.11
N ASP A 238 13.17 22.72 -10.90
CA ASP A 238 14.01 21.89 -11.77
C ASP A 238 14.85 20.87 -10.99
N ARG A 239 15.40 21.30 -9.84
CA ARG A 239 16.18 20.43 -8.95
C ARG A 239 15.31 19.33 -8.34
N VAL A 240 14.14 19.69 -7.83
CA VAL A 240 13.16 18.77 -7.23
C VAL A 240 12.69 17.74 -8.25
N ALA A 241 12.29 18.18 -9.45
CA ALA A 241 11.89 17.30 -10.54
C ALA A 241 13.04 16.38 -11.02
N HIS A 242 14.28 16.86 -10.99
CA HIS A 242 15.45 16.02 -11.27
C HIS A 242 15.67 14.95 -10.20
N LEU A 243 15.61 15.33 -8.92
CA LEU A 243 15.78 14.40 -7.80
C LEU A 243 14.66 13.36 -7.73
N ALA A 244 13.40 13.78 -7.94
CA ALA A 244 12.24 12.88 -7.99
C ALA A 244 12.43 11.83 -9.08
N ARG A 245 12.79 12.23 -10.31
CA ARG A 245 13.07 11.29 -11.41
C ARG A 245 14.24 10.36 -11.11
N ARG A 246 15.27 10.82 -10.40
CA ARG A 246 16.40 9.95 -10.00
C ARG A 246 15.97 8.93 -8.96
N LEU A 247 15.18 9.32 -7.97
CA LEU A 247 14.59 8.42 -6.99
C LEU A 247 13.67 7.40 -7.66
N GLU A 248 12.78 7.85 -8.53
CA GLU A 248 11.93 6.97 -9.33
C GLU A 248 12.72 5.99 -10.21
N ALA A 249 13.85 6.43 -10.77
CA ALA A 249 14.68 5.56 -11.59
C ALA A 249 15.33 4.45 -10.75
N ILE A 250 15.82 4.76 -9.55
CA ILE A 250 16.39 3.74 -8.67
C ILE A 250 15.32 2.82 -8.07
N THR A 251 14.09 3.28 -7.91
CA THR A 251 12.97 2.46 -7.41
C THR A 251 12.35 1.57 -8.47
N ARG A 252 12.27 2.04 -9.73
CA ARG A 252 11.80 1.25 -10.88
C ARG A 252 12.85 0.28 -11.40
N THR A 253 14.13 0.54 -11.14
CA THR A 253 15.16 -0.45 -11.44
C THR A 253 14.92 -1.63 -10.50
N PRO A 254 14.48 -2.81 -10.99
CA PRO A 254 14.26 -3.97 -10.15
C PRO A 254 15.56 -4.21 -9.41
N ALA A 255 15.53 -4.05 -8.07
CA ALA A 255 16.68 -3.88 -7.18
C ALA A 255 17.92 -4.48 -7.85
N ARG A 256 18.70 -3.63 -8.51
CA ARG A 256 19.77 -4.09 -9.40
C ARG A 256 20.65 -4.92 -8.50
N ARG A 257 20.60 -6.23 -8.73
CA ARG A 257 21.12 -7.29 -7.86
C ARG A 257 22.31 -6.72 -7.10
N VAL A 258 22.15 -6.63 -5.77
CA VAL A 258 23.23 -6.39 -4.80
C VAL A 258 24.50 -6.96 -5.42
N ALA A 259 25.59 -6.16 -5.43
CA ALA A 259 26.90 -6.58 -5.90
C ALA A 259 27.07 -8.08 -5.61
N PRO A 260 27.35 -8.89 -6.65
CA PRO A 260 27.01 -10.30 -6.67
C PRO A 260 27.39 -10.90 -5.33
N SER A 261 26.39 -11.42 -4.61
CA SER A 261 26.68 -12.35 -3.53
C SER A 261 27.72 -13.32 -4.08
N PRO A 262 28.84 -13.57 -3.39
CA PRO A 262 29.85 -14.51 -3.86
C PRO A 262 29.27 -15.92 -4.09
N ASP A 263 28.04 -16.13 -3.64
CA ASP A 263 27.21 -17.30 -3.87
C ASP A 263 26.39 -17.18 -5.17
N PRO A 264 26.74 -17.93 -6.24
CA PRO A 264 26.07 -17.87 -7.54
C PRO A 264 24.59 -18.28 -7.49
N GLU A 265 24.15 -19.04 -6.49
CA GLU A 265 22.76 -19.52 -6.39
C GLU A 265 21.78 -18.42 -5.94
N ARG A 266 22.26 -17.43 -5.16
CA ARG A 266 21.43 -16.29 -4.71
C ARG A 266 21.18 -15.26 -5.80
N ARG A 267 21.93 -15.33 -6.90
CA ARG A 267 21.93 -14.31 -7.95
C ARG A 267 20.59 -14.27 -8.68
N ASP A 268 19.90 -15.39 -8.87
CA ASP A 268 18.73 -15.52 -9.75
C ASP A 268 17.37 -15.51 -9.02
N ARG A 269 17.33 -15.07 -7.76
CA ARG A 269 16.10 -15.05 -6.97
C ARG A 269 15.14 -13.93 -7.42
N PRO A 270 13.83 -14.20 -7.58
CA PRO A 270 12.86 -13.19 -7.99
C PRO A 270 12.45 -12.23 -6.86
N PHE A 271 12.56 -12.66 -5.60
CA PHE A 271 12.33 -11.79 -4.46
C PHE A 271 13.65 -11.18 -3.99
N GLY A 272 13.75 -9.86 -4.05
CA GLY A 272 14.91 -9.11 -3.53
C GLY A 272 15.01 -9.11 -2.00
N SER A 273 13.97 -9.57 -1.29
CA SER A 273 13.89 -9.66 0.17
C SER A 273 13.09 -10.89 0.60
N LEU A 274 13.57 -11.60 1.63
CA LEU A 274 12.87 -12.74 2.25
C LEU A 274 11.57 -12.33 2.93
N ALA A 275 11.50 -11.12 3.48
CA ALA A 275 10.28 -10.61 4.09
C ALA A 275 9.16 -10.44 3.05
N ILE A 276 9.50 -9.95 1.85
CA ILE A 276 8.56 -9.80 0.74
C ILE A 276 8.12 -11.18 0.24
N ALA A 277 9.05 -12.15 0.15
CA ALA A 277 8.70 -13.52 -0.23
C ALA A 277 7.74 -14.16 0.79
N ALA A 278 7.97 -13.97 2.09
CA ALA A 278 7.13 -14.48 3.16
C ALA A 278 5.75 -13.80 3.19
N GLU A 279 5.68 -12.48 2.99
CA GLU A 279 4.41 -11.74 2.93
C GLU A 279 3.59 -12.16 1.70
N PHE A 280 4.23 -12.27 0.54
CA PHE A 280 3.61 -12.80 -0.67
C PHE A 280 3.10 -14.23 -0.45
N ALA A 281 3.91 -15.11 0.15
CA ALA A 281 3.53 -16.49 0.42
C ALA A 281 2.34 -16.58 1.37
N ALA A 282 2.30 -15.73 2.40
CA ALA A 282 1.17 -15.64 3.33
C ALA A 282 -0.12 -15.19 2.61
N GLU A 283 -0.06 -14.14 1.79
CA GLU A 283 -1.21 -13.65 1.01
C GLU A 283 -1.71 -14.70 0.01
N ALA A 284 -0.78 -15.36 -0.69
CA ALA A 284 -1.11 -16.43 -1.62
C ALA A 284 -1.70 -17.66 -0.90
N ALA A 285 -1.23 -17.98 0.30
CA ALA A 285 -1.79 -19.06 1.13
C ALA A 285 -3.22 -18.73 1.60
N GLU A 286 -3.50 -17.48 1.98
CA GLU A 286 -4.86 -17.00 2.28
C GLU A 286 -5.78 -17.20 1.07
N ARG A 287 -5.34 -16.78 -0.13
CA ARG A 287 -6.08 -16.98 -1.38
C ARG A 287 -6.35 -18.46 -1.68
N LEU A 288 -5.36 -19.34 -1.45
CA LEU A 288 -5.57 -20.79 -1.60
C LEU A 288 -6.60 -21.34 -0.60
N ALA A 289 -6.63 -20.83 0.63
CA ALA A 289 -7.64 -21.20 1.61
C ALA A 289 -9.06 -20.76 1.19
N GLU A 290 -9.19 -19.54 0.66
CA GLU A 290 -10.46 -19.04 0.09
C GLU A 290 -10.94 -19.91 -1.09
N LEU A 291 -10.02 -20.33 -1.97
CA LEU A 291 -10.32 -21.25 -3.07
C LEU A 291 -10.77 -22.63 -2.57
N ARG A 292 -10.13 -23.17 -1.52
CA ARG A 292 -10.56 -24.44 -0.90
C ARG A 292 -11.97 -24.31 -0.30
N GLU A 293 -12.25 -23.21 0.41
CA GLU A 293 -13.59 -22.95 0.95
C GLU A 293 -14.62 -22.90 -0.18
N ALA A 294 -14.35 -22.16 -1.25
CA ALA A 294 -15.22 -22.07 -2.42
C ALA A 294 -15.49 -23.44 -3.06
N LEU A 295 -14.47 -24.32 -3.11
CA LEU A 295 -14.61 -25.70 -3.60
C LEU A 295 -15.49 -26.58 -2.70
N HIS A 296 -15.47 -26.33 -1.39
CA HIS A 296 -16.17 -27.13 -0.39
C HIS A 296 -17.62 -26.69 -0.12
N ARG A 297 -18.04 -25.53 -0.67
CA ARG A 297 -19.45 -25.11 -0.64
C ARG A 297 -20.35 -26.10 -1.38
N TYR A 298 -21.63 -26.12 -1.02
CA TYR A 298 -22.64 -26.95 -1.69
C TYR A 298 -23.77 -26.07 -2.24
N PRO A 299 -23.86 -25.87 -3.58
CA PRO A 299 -22.91 -26.32 -4.60
C PRO A 299 -21.57 -25.55 -4.54
N PRO A 300 -20.47 -26.08 -5.14
CA PRO A 300 -19.20 -25.36 -5.22
C PRO A 300 -19.35 -23.98 -5.87
N ASP A 301 -18.70 -22.97 -5.29
CA ASP A 301 -18.77 -21.60 -5.78
C ASP A 301 -17.81 -21.40 -6.97
N ARG A 302 -18.32 -21.75 -8.15
CA ARG A 302 -17.55 -21.71 -9.41
C ARG A 302 -17.00 -20.33 -9.74
N HIS A 303 -17.77 -19.27 -9.49
CA HIS A 303 -17.33 -17.92 -9.80
C HIS A 303 -16.17 -17.51 -8.90
N ALA A 304 -16.28 -17.75 -7.59
CA ALA A 304 -15.19 -17.49 -6.65
C ALA A 304 -13.92 -18.29 -6.99
N LEU A 305 -14.08 -19.57 -7.37
CA LEU A 305 -12.97 -20.41 -7.81
C LEU A 305 -12.25 -19.88 -9.05
N ALA A 306 -13.00 -19.55 -10.10
CA ALA A 306 -12.42 -19.08 -11.37
C ALA A 306 -11.72 -17.73 -11.20
N LEU A 307 -12.36 -16.79 -10.49
CA LEU A 307 -11.82 -15.47 -10.22
C LEU A 307 -10.58 -15.54 -9.33
N GLY A 308 -10.65 -16.23 -8.18
CA GLY A 308 -9.52 -16.32 -7.26
C GLY A 308 -8.32 -17.03 -7.90
N ALA A 309 -8.54 -18.03 -8.75
CA ALA A 309 -7.46 -18.68 -9.50
C ALA A 309 -6.84 -17.76 -10.57
N ALA A 310 -7.63 -16.90 -11.22
CA ALA A 310 -7.13 -15.92 -12.18
C ALA A 310 -6.33 -14.80 -11.49
N GLU A 311 -6.82 -14.28 -10.37
CA GLU A 311 -6.10 -13.29 -9.56
C GLU A 311 -4.77 -13.87 -9.05
N LEU A 312 -4.79 -15.08 -8.50
CA LEU A 312 -3.58 -15.76 -8.04
C LEU A 312 -2.57 -15.99 -9.19
N ALA A 313 -3.04 -16.28 -10.39
CA ALA A 313 -2.19 -16.41 -11.57
C ALA A 313 -1.50 -15.10 -11.98
N GLU A 314 -2.21 -13.98 -11.87
CA GLU A 314 -1.66 -12.66 -12.15
C GLU A 314 -0.63 -12.26 -11.10
N ASP A 315 -0.97 -12.42 -9.82
CA ASP A 315 -0.09 -12.08 -8.71
C ASP A 315 1.20 -12.91 -8.73
N THR A 316 1.11 -14.22 -8.93
CA THR A 316 2.30 -15.09 -9.06
C THR A 316 3.14 -14.75 -10.30
N ALA A 317 2.52 -14.35 -11.41
CA ALA A 317 3.25 -13.92 -12.61
C ALA A 317 4.01 -12.61 -12.38
N ASN A 318 3.40 -11.64 -11.70
CA ASN A 318 4.02 -10.35 -11.35
C ASN A 318 5.26 -10.52 -10.46
N HIS A 319 5.31 -11.59 -9.68
CA HIS A 319 6.45 -11.96 -8.84
C HIS A 319 7.43 -12.95 -9.49
N GLY A 320 7.28 -13.22 -10.81
CA GLY A 320 8.19 -14.10 -11.55
C GLY A 320 8.02 -15.60 -11.27
N LEU A 321 6.99 -16.00 -10.52
CA LEU A 321 6.68 -17.39 -10.18
C LEU A 321 5.93 -18.09 -11.32
N SER A 322 6.59 -18.19 -12.48
CA SER A 322 5.96 -18.60 -13.74
C SER A 322 5.31 -19.99 -13.67
N ALA A 323 5.86 -20.92 -12.90
CA ALA A 323 5.28 -22.26 -12.71
C ALA A 323 3.96 -22.23 -11.94
N LEU A 324 3.92 -21.49 -10.81
CA LEU A 324 2.72 -21.29 -10.02
C LEU A 324 1.65 -20.54 -10.82
N ALA A 325 2.05 -19.53 -11.57
CA ALA A 325 1.16 -18.79 -12.45
C ALA A 325 0.49 -19.71 -13.48
N GLU A 326 1.23 -20.64 -14.08
CA GLU A 326 0.66 -21.58 -15.04
C GLU A 326 -0.30 -22.58 -14.38
N ILE A 327 0.02 -23.08 -13.19
CA ILE A 327 -0.89 -23.97 -12.44
C ILE A 327 -2.18 -23.23 -12.09
N ALA A 328 -2.10 -21.98 -11.63
CA ALA A 328 -3.26 -21.14 -11.32
C ALA A 328 -4.13 -20.86 -12.56
N ARG A 329 -3.51 -20.60 -13.73
CA ARG A 329 -4.25 -20.46 -15.00
C ARG A 329 -4.94 -21.76 -15.41
N LEU A 330 -4.25 -22.90 -15.28
CA LEU A 330 -4.83 -24.20 -15.59
C LEU A 330 -5.98 -24.54 -14.65
N LEU A 331 -5.87 -24.19 -13.37
CA LEU A 331 -6.95 -24.31 -12.38
C LEU A 331 -8.17 -23.47 -12.79
N SER A 332 -7.97 -22.19 -13.11
CA SER A 332 -9.02 -21.29 -13.57
C SER A 332 -9.74 -21.86 -14.81
N ARG A 333 -8.97 -22.32 -15.81
CA ARG A 333 -9.53 -22.99 -17.00
C ARG A 333 -10.27 -24.28 -16.66
N ALA A 334 -9.73 -25.12 -15.77
CA ALA A 334 -10.37 -26.38 -15.37
C ALA A 334 -11.73 -26.14 -14.69
N VAL A 335 -11.85 -25.08 -13.89
CA VAL A 335 -13.12 -24.64 -13.28
C VAL A 335 -14.10 -24.14 -14.34
N ASP A 336 -13.60 -23.44 -15.37
CA ASP A 336 -14.43 -22.97 -16.47
C ASP A 336 -14.92 -24.11 -17.38
N PHE A 337 -14.07 -25.08 -17.74
CA PHE A 337 -14.44 -26.23 -18.57
C PHE A 337 -15.20 -27.32 -17.80
N GLY A 338 -14.98 -27.43 -16.49
CA GLY A 338 -15.60 -28.44 -15.60
C GLY A 338 -17.02 -28.12 -15.13
N ALA A 339 -17.65 -27.07 -15.68
CA ALA A 339 -18.87 -26.42 -15.20
C ALA A 339 -20.00 -27.29 -14.61
N PRO A 340 -20.44 -28.40 -15.24
CA PRO A 340 -21.52 -29.22 -14.67
C PRO A 340 -21.03 -30.29 -13.67
N ASP A 341 -19.72 -30.47 -13.50
CA ASP A 341 -19.12 -31.66 -12.88
C ASP A 341 -18.24 -31.34 -11.65
N LEU A 342 -18.27 -30.10 -11.15
CA LEU A 342 -17.56 -29.73 -9.90
C LEU A 342 -18.11 -30.45 -8.65
N GLU A 343 -19.33 -31.00 -8.75
CA GLU A 343 -19.91 -31.87 -7.74
C GLU A 343 -19.34 -33.29 -7.76
N SER A 344 -18.67 -33.70 -8.85
CA SER A 344 -18.01 -35.01 -8.91
C SER A 344 -16.84 -35.06 -7.93
N ALA A 345 -16.87 -36.07 -7.07
CA ALA A 345 -15.81 -36.34 -6.10
C ALA A 345 -14.43 -36.49 -6.78
N THR A 346 -14.39 -37.03 -8.00
CA THR A 346 -13.14 -37.18 -8.75
C THR A 346 -12.59 -35.83 -9.22
N VAL A 347 -13.44 -34.93 -9.72
CA VAL A 347 -13.01 -33.59 -10.13
C VAL A 347 -12.57 -32.78 -8.91
N ARG A 348 -13.34 -32.85 -7.82
CA ARG A 348 -13.02 -32.17 -6.57
C ARG A 348 -11.68 -32.61 -5.99
N ALA A 349 -11.43 -33.93 -5.89
CA ALA A 349 -10.16 -34.46 -5.40
C ALA A 349 -8.96 -34.03 -6.26
N ARG A 350 -9.14 -33.87 -7.58
CA ARG A 350 -8.08 -33.37 -8.47
C ARG A 350 -7.79 -31.88 -8.23
N LEU A 351 -8.83 -31.06 -8.05
CA LEU A 351 -8.67 -29.63 -7.73
C LEU A 351 -8.05 -29.44 -6.35
N GLU A 352 -8.44 -30.24 -5.35
CA GLU A 352 -7.82 -30.25 -4.02
C GLU A 352 -6.34 -30.60 -4.10
N SER A 353 -5.98 -31.67 -4.81
CA SER A 353 -4.59 -32.05 -5.01
C SER A 353 -3.78 -30.95 -5.70
N ALA A 354 -4.39 -30.17 -6.60
CA ALA A 354 -3.73 -29.04 -7.23
C ALA A 354 -3.49 -27.88 -6.27
N LEU A 355 -4.49 -27.53 -5.45
CA LEU A 355 -4.36 -26.51 -4.41
C LEU A 355 -3.32 -26.89 -3.36
N ASP A 356 -3.24 -28.18 -2.99
CA ASP A 356 -2.21 -28.70 -2.07
C ASP A 356 -0.81 -28.61 -2.68
N GLY A 357 -0.67 -28.95 -3.96
CA GLY A 357 0.59 -28.80 -4.69
C GLY A 357 1.07 -27.34 -4.74
N MET A 358 0.16 -26.40 -4.97
CA MET A 358 0.48 -24.97 -4.94
C MET A 358 0.86 -24.48 -3.54
N SER A 359 0.17 -24.98 -2.50
CA SER A 359 0.47 -24.64 -1.10
C SER A 359 1.89 -25.04 -0.73
N GLY A 360 2.31 -26.28 -1.05
CA GLY A 360 3.67 -26.74 -0.77
C GLY A 360 4.74 -25.92 -1.49
N GLN A 361 4.47 -25.42 -2.70
CA GLN A 361 5.39 -24.53 -3.39
C GLN A 361 5.48 -23.14 -2.76
N LEU A 362 4.39 -22.62 -2.19
CA LEU A 362 4.43 -21.35 -1.46
C LEU A 362 5.19 -21.49 -0.14
N ASP A 363 5.08 -22.63 0.54
CA ASP A 363 5.89 -22.94 1.72
C ASP A 363 7.39 -23.00 1.35
N GLU A 364 7.73 -23.64 0.23
CA GLU A 364 9.09 -23.62 -0.32
C GLU A 364 9.57 -22.18 -0.58
N VAL A 365 8.74 -21.33 -1.22
CA VAL A 365 9.05 -19.90 -1.45
C VAL A 365 9.25 -19.12 -0.14
N ALA A 366 8.45 -19.40 0.88
CA ALA A 366 8.57 -18.76 2.20
C ALA A 366 9.85 -19.18 2.94
N ASP A 367 10.25 -20.45 2.79
CA ASP A 367 11.43 -21.06 3.41
C ASP A 367 12.74 -20.80 2.63
N ASP A 368 12.72 -19.92 1.63
CA ASP A 368 13.86 -19.64 0.73
C ASP A 368 14.34 -20.88 -0.06
N CYS A 369 13.52 -21.92 -0.12
CA CYS A 369 13.74 -23.11 -0.91
C CYS A 369 13.13 -22.85 -2.29
N TRP A 370 13.95 -22.62 -3.30
CA TRP A 370 13.40 -22.28 -4.62
C TRP A 370 12.61 -23.46 -5.18
N PRO A 371 11.35 -23.26 -5.63
CA PRO A 371 10.50 -24.34 -6.07
C PRO A 371 11.13 -25.13 -7.22
N THR A 372 11.27 -26.42 -6.98
CA THR A 372 11.64 -27.39 -8.00
C THR A 372 10.58 -27.34 -9.12
N PRO A 373 10.94 -27.39 -10.42
CA PRO A 373 9.95 -27.47 -11.48
C PRO A 373 9.02 -28.67 -11.22
N LEU A 374 7.70 -28.46 -11.39
CA LEU A 374 6.67 -29.48 -11.18
C LEU A 374 6.31 -30.18 -12.51
N PRO A 375 6.88 -31.37 -12.80
CA PRO A 375 6.42 -32.17 -13.93
C PRO A 375 5.07 -32.88 -13.74
N PRO A 376 4.61 -33.36 -12.56
CA PRO A 376 3.41 -34.21 -12.51
C PRO A 376 2.09 -33.43 -12.46
N LEU A 377 2.03 -32.27 -11.78
CA LEU A 377 0.77 -31.60 -11.46
C LEU A 377 0.24 -30.75 -12.64
N ALA A 378 1.11 -29.97 -13.28
CA ALA A 378 0.76 -29.19 -14.46
C ALA A 378 0.35 -30.12 -15.62
N ALA A 379 1.02 -31.27 -15.78
CA ALA A 379 0.66 -32.26 -16.78
C ALA A 379 -0.73 -32.89 -16.52
N ALA A 380 -1.07 -33.18 -15.26
CA ALA A 380 -2.38 -33.72 -14.90
C ALA A 380 -3.53 -32.73 -15.16
N LEU A 381 -3.34 -31.44 -14.84
CA LEU A 381 -4.33 -30.39 -15.14
C LEU A 381 -4.45 -30.14 -16.65
N ALA A 382 -3.33 -30.11 -17.38
CA ALA A 382 -3.33 -29.93 -18.82
C ALA A 382 -4.03 -31.10 -19.54
N ALA A 383 -3.79 -32.34 -19.11
CA ALA A 383 -4.49 -33.52 -19.62
C ALA A 383 -6.01 -33.43 -19.37
N PHE A 384 -6.43 -33.00 -18.18
CA PHE A 384 -7.85 -32.80 -17.87
C PHE A 384 -8.52 -31.75 -18.76
N VAL A 385 -7.84 -30.62 -19.03
CA VAL A 385 -8.33 -29.60 -19.94
C VAL A 385 -8.39 -30.13 -21.38
N GLY A 386 -7.37 -30.87 -21.82
CA GLY A 386 -7.26 -31.43 -23.17
C GLY A 386 -8.23 -32.59 -23.48
N GLU A 387 -8.63 -33.39 -22.49
CA GLU A 387 -9.62 -34.47 -22.67
C GLU A 387 -11.05 -33.95 -22.94
N ARG A 388 -11.33 -32.67 -22.65
CA ARG A 388 -12.65 -32.06 -22.80
C ARG A 388 -12.76 -31.01 -23.90
N SER A 389 -11.66 -30.63 -24.53
CA SER A 389 -11.59 -29.82 -25.76
C SER A 389 -11.63 -30.70 -26.99
#